data_AF-N1WF61-F1
#
_entry.id   AF-N1WF61-F1
#
_cell.length_a   1.000
_cell.length_b   1.000
_cell.length_c   1.000
_cell.angle_alpha   90.00
_cell.angle_beta   90.00
_cell.angle_gamma   90.00
#
_symmetry.space_group_name_H-M   'P 1'
#
loop_
_entity.id
_entity.type
_entity.pdbx_description
1 polymer ?
#
loop_
_entity_poly.entity_id
_entity_poly.type
_entity_poly.pdbx_seq_one_letter_code
_entity_poly.pdbx_strand_id
1 'polypeptide(L)'
;MTFYKSIPLNNQEYLAKDLDGKIPKNATLYTDEGYKFLFDRPNHKMVNHNKKSNDPRYTLSRERWITKEGVSSNGAEGRNNILKQSFRSYGYISPRYSDLYLTEISLLGNLRFAPELKSILLGGEEKTLYVA
;
A
#
# COMPACT_ATOMS: atom_id res chain seq x y z
N MET A 1 -6.07 -7.02 -11.14
CA MET A 1 -5.79 -6.93 -9.69
C MET A 1 -5.63 -5.45 -9.34
N THR A 2 -6.47 -4.89 -8.48
CA THR A 2 -6.32 -3.49 -7.99
C THR A 2 -5.42 -3.47 -6.77
N PHE A 3 -4.41 -2.58 -6.77
CA PHE A 3 -3.42 -2.49 -5.68
C PHE A 3 -3.89 -1.63 -4.52
N TYR A 4 -4.76 -0.67 -4.80
CA TYR A 4 -5.35 0.22 -3.81
C TYR A 4 -6.86 0.07 -3.80
N LYS A 5 -7.45 0.21 -2.62
CA LYS A 5 -8.90 0.16 -2.40
C LYS A 5 -9.27 1.23 -1.39
N SER A 6 -10.27 2.04 -1.70
CA SER A 6 -10.88 2.97 -0.76
C SER A 6 -11.83 2.18 0.12
N ILE A 7 -11.80 2.45 1.42
CA ILE A 7 -12.71 1.84 2.38
C ILE A 7 -13.47 3.00 3.03
N PRO A 8 -14.82 2.95 3.12
CA PRO A 8 -15.57 3.99 3.80
C PRO A 8 -15.07 4.20 5.23
N LEU A 9 -15.05 5.47 5.65
CA LEU A 9 -14.40 5.93 6.87
C LEU A 9 -14.85 5.18 8.14
N ASN A 10 -13.84 4.81 8.94
CA ASN A 10 -13.85 4.66 10.40
C ASN A 10 -14.47 3.43 11.08
N ASN A 11 -14.75 2.33 10.38
CA ASN A 11 -14.97 1.06 11.09
C ASN A 11 -13.83 0.07 10.84
N GLN A 12 -13.09 -0.23 11.91
CA GLN A 12 -12.07 -1.28 11.96
C GLN A 12 -12.61 -2.63 11.44
N GLU A 13 -13.92 -2.84 11.56
CA GLU A 13 -14.65 -4.00 11.02
C GLU A 13 -14.54 -4.16 9.49
N TYR A 14 -14.58 -3.07 8.72
CA TYR A 14 -14.44 -3.16 7.26
C TYR A 14 -13.02 -3.56 6.86
N LEU A 15 -12.03 -3.06 7.59
CA LEU A 15 -10.63 -3.43 7.40
C LEU A 15 -10.41 -4.91 7.78
N ALA A 16 -11.02 -5.38 8.87
CA ALA A 16 -10.96 -6.78 9.29
C ALA A 16 -11.53 -7.72 8.21
N LYS A 17 -12.74 -7.43 7.72
CA LYS A 17 -13.39 -8.23 6.66
C LYS A 17 -12.58 -8.25 5.37
N ASP A 18 -12.05 -7.10 4.96
CA ASP A 18 -11.23 -7.00 3.73
C ASP A 18 -9.90 -7.74 3.86
N LEU A 19 -9.30 -7.71 5.07
CA LEU A 19 -8.07 -8.42 5.37
C LEU A 19 -8.27 -9.94 5.39
N ASP A 20 -9.34 -10.44 6.03
CA ASP A 20 -9.69 -11.86 6.07
C ASP A 20 -9.92 -12.45 4.67
N GLY A 21 -10.49 -11.66 3.75
CA GLY A 21 -10.72 -12.09 2.36
C GLY A 21 -9.46 -12.12 1.47
N LYS A 22 -8.38 -11.43 1.86
CA LYS A 22 -7.18 -11.26 1.01
C LYS A 22 -5.93 -11.92 1.56
N ILE A 23 -5.76 -11.93 2.87
CA ILE A 23 -4.52 -12.34 3.53
C ILE A 23 -4.83 -13.47 4.52
N PRO A 24 -4.19 -14.65 4.37
CA PRO A 24 -4.32 -15.74 5.33
C PRO A 24 -3.93 -15.31 6.74
N LYS A 25 -4.64 -15.81 7.77
CA LYS A 25 -4.37 -15.44 9.18
C LYS A 25 -2.96 -15.80 9.67
N ASN A 26 -2.35 -16.82 9.06
CA ASN A 26 -0.99 -17.26 9.38
C ASN A 26 0.09 -16.44 8.67
N ALA A 27 -0.26 -15.54 7.75
CA ALA A 27 0.73 -14.71 7.08
C ALA A 27 1.32 -13.67 8.05
N THR A 28 2.61 -13.39 7.90
CA THR A 28 3.25 -12.31 8.65
C THR A 28 2.71 -10.97 8.19
N LEU A 29 2.10 -10.23 9.12
CA LEU A 29 1.49 -8.93 8.85
C LEU A 29 2.20 -7.87 9.68
N TYR A 30 2.58 -6.77 9.04
CA TYR A 30 3.21 -5.63 9.69
C TYR A 30 2.24 -4.45 9.67
N THR A 31 1.94 -3.88 10.84
CA THR A 31 1.12 -2.68 10.94
C THR A 31 1.84 -1.58 11.71
N ASP A 32 1.58 -0.33 11.33
CA ASP A 32 2.06 0.83 12.08
C ASP A 32 1.28 0.98 13.41
N GLU A 33 -0.05 0.80 13.35
CA GLU A 33 -0.93 0.94 14.51
C GLU A 33 -1.28 -0.42 15.16
N GLY A 34 -1.64 -0.37 16.45
CA GLY A 34 -2.13 -1.51 17.22
C GLY A 34 -3.63 -1.76 16.99
N TYR A 35 -4.00 -2.33 15.85
CA TYR A 35 -5.38 -2.70 15.57
C TYR A 35 -5.84 -3.85 16.46
N LYS A 36 -6.84 -3.59 17.31
CA LYS A 36 -7.34 -4.57 18.29
C LYS A 36 -7.89 -5.84 17.65
N PHE A 37 -8.52 -5.75 16.47
CA PHE A 37 -9.13 -6.89 15.78
C PHE A 37 -8.12 -7.89 15.17
N LEU A 38 -6.82 -7.57 15.16
CA LEU A 38 -5.76 -8.45 14.65
C LEU A 38 -5.23 -9.43 15.71
N PHE A 39 -5.84 -9.47 16.90
CA PHE A 39 -5.41 -10.31 18.02
C PHE A 39 -5.38 -11.82 17.69
N ASP A 40 -6.17 -12.25 16.70
CA ASP A 40 -6.28 -13.63 16.27
C ASP A 40 -5.19 -14.05 15.26
N ARG A 41 -4.26 -13.16 14.92
CA ARG A 41 -3.16 -13.41 13.98
C ARG A 41 -1.84 -13.60 14.73
N PRO A 42 -1.33 -14.84 14.83
CA PRO A 42 -0.15 -15.14 15.66
C PRO A 42 1.14 -14.49 15.12
N ASN A 43 1.21 -14.23 13.82
CA ASN A 43 2.38 -13.66 13.15
C ASN A 43 2.25 -12.14 12.92
N HIS A 44 1.27 -11.48 13.56
CA HIS A 44 1.13 -10.03 13.49
C HIS A 44 2.25 -9.33 14.28
N LYS A 45 2.90 -8.37 13.64
CA LYS A 45 3.94 -7.52 14.22
C LYS A 45 3.50 -6.06 14.10
N MET A 46 3.69 -5.30 15.17
CA MET A 46 3.37 -3.87 15.21
C MET A 46 4.58 -3.04 15.63
N VAL A 47 4.58 -1.78 15.23
CA VAL A 47 5.59 -0.79 15.63
C VAL A 47 5.46 -0.53 17.13
N ASN A 48 6.58 -0.65 17.85
CA ASN A 48 6.61 -0.31 19.28
C ASN A 48 6.78 1.21 19.45
N HIS A 49 5.68 1.96 19.51
CA HIS A 49 5.72 3.42 19.64
C HIS A 49 6.40 3.95 20.92
N ASN A 50 6.57 3.11 21.93
CA ASN A 50 7.11 3.48 23.23
C ASN A 50 8.59 3.10 23.44
N LYS A 51 9.22 2.38 22.49
CA LYS A 51 10.62 1.94 22.66
C LYS A 51 11.58 3.14 22.69
N LYS A 52 12.22 3.35 23.83
CA LYS A 52 13.22 4.40 24.04
C LYS A 52 14.55 4.03 23.41
N SER A 53 15.30 5.05 23.00
CA SER A 53 16.66 4.87 22.49
C SER A 53 17.61 4.47 23.63
N ASN A 54 18.59 3.62 23.32
CA ASN A 54 19.72 3.38 24.22
C ASN A 54 20.73 4.54 24.16
N ASP A 55 20.77 5.28 23.05
CA ASP A 55 21.59 6.47 22.89
C ASP A 55 20.86 7.69 23.48
N PRO A 56 21.47 8.42 24.44
CA PRO A 56 20.84 9.56 25.10
C PRO A 56 20.53 10.74 24.17
N ARG A 57 21.13 10.81 22.98
CA ARG A 57 20.86 11.87 21.99
C ARG A 57 19.46 11.80 21.39
N TYR A 58 18.81 10.64 21.44
CA TYR A 58 17.52 10.41 20.80
C TYR A 58 16.46 9.96 21.81
N THR A 59 15.23 10.46 21.70
CA THR A 59 14.15 10.07 22.63
C THR A 59 13.61 8.66 22.36
N LEU A 60 13.62 8.23 21.10
CA LEU A 60 12.97 6.99 20.67
C LEU A 60 13.94 6.13 19.84
N SER A 61 13.85 4.82 19.98
CA SER A 61 14.73 3.88 19.28
C SER A 61 14.45 3.86 17.76
N ARG A 62 15.50 3.61 16.97
CA ARG A 62 15.38 3.28 15.54
C ARG A 62 14.77 1.89 15.32
N GLU A 63 14.96 0.99 16.29
CA GLU A 63 14.43 -0.39 16.29
C GLU A 63 12.93 -0.45 16.64
N ARG A 64 12.20 0.67 16.56
CA ARG A 64 10.74 0.70 16.61
C ARG A 64 10.13 0.20 15.32
N TRP A 65 10.75 0.63 14.22
CA TRP A 65 10.31 0.40 12.83
C TRP A 65 11.03 -0.77 12.19
N ILE A 66 12.28 -0.97 12.56
CA ILE A 66 13.13 -2.05 12.09
C ILE A 66 13.08 -3.16 13.13
N THR A 67 12.40 -4.26 12.80
CA THR A 67 12.48 -5.48 13.61
C THR A 67 13.91 -6.02 13.60
N LYS A 68 14.30 -6.84 14.59
CA LYS A 68 15.61 -7.53 14.58
C LYS A 68 15.83 -8.36 13.30
N GLU A 69 14.73 -8.72 12.64
CA GLU A 69 14.67 -9.46 11.38
C GLU A 69 14.88 -8.56 10.13
N GLY A 70 15.13 -7.26 10.32
CA GLY A 70 15.41 -6.32 9.23
C GLY A 70 14.18 -5.81 8.46
N VAL A 71 12.97 -6.14 8.91
CA VAL A 71 11.74 -5.68 8.25
C VAL A 71 11.43 -4.25 8.67
N SER A 72 11.26 -3.36 7.68
CA SER A 72 10.97 -1.93 7.87
C SER A 72 9.65 -1.51 7.21
N SER A 73 8.89 -0.64 7.87
CA SER A 73 7.66 -0.01 7.33
C SER A 73 7.94 1.03 6.24
N ASN A 74 9.19 1.48 6.11
CA ASN A 74 9.61 2.56 5.21
C ASN A 74 9.14 2.37 3.76
N GLY A 75 9.11 1.12 3.27
CA GLY A 75 8.63 0.81 1.92
C GLY A 75 7.13 1.08 1.75
N ALA A 76 6.32 0.76 2.77
CA ALA A 76 4.89 1.02 2.77
C ALA A 76 4.60 2.53 2.94
N GLU A 77 5.35 3.21 3.81
CA GLU A 77 5.27 4.66 4.01
C GLU A 77 5.63 5.44 2.74
N GLY A 78 6.74 5.07 2.08
CA GLY A 78 7.16 5.67 0.82
C GLY A 78 6.11 5.53 -0.28
N ARG A 79 5.49 4.35 -0.39
CA ARG A 79 4.39 4.11 -1.34
C ARG A 79 3.15 4.95 -1.02
N ASN A 80 2.78 5.05 0.25
CA ASN A 80 1.66 5.89 0.69
C ASN A 80 1.94 7.38 0.46
N ASN A 81 3.19 7.81 0.63
CA ASN A 81 3.60 9.19 0.33
C ASN A 81 3.48 9.51 -1.17
N ILE A 82 3.92 8.61 -2.05
CA ILE A 82 3.74 8.75 -3.50
C ILE A 82 2.24 8.89 -3.82
N LEU A 83 1.40 8.02 -3.26
CA LEU A 83 -0.05 8.09 -3.47
C LEU A 83 -0.64 9.44 -3.02
N LYS A 84 -0.26 9.93 -1.84
CA LYS A 84 -0.68 11.25 -1.31
C LYS A 84 -0.21 12.39 -2.20
N GLN A 85 1.02 12.32 -2.71
CA GLN A 85 1.58 13.34 -3.60
C GLN A 85 0.87 13.34 -4.96
N SER A 86 0.61 12.17 -5.54
CA SER A 86 -0.20 12.03 -6.76
C SER A 86 -1.60 12.61 -6.57
N PHE A 87 -2.22 12.36 -5.43
CA PHE A 87 -3.51 12.98 -5.12
C PHE A 87 -3.43 14.52 -5.03
N ARG A 88 -2.39 15.07 -4.41
CA ARG A 88 -2.20 16.54 -4.38
C ARG A 88 -2.09 17.17 -5.76
N SER A 89 -1.56 16.47 -6.77
CA SER A 89 -1.45 17.01 -8.14
C SER A 89 -2.78 17.07 -8.89
N TYR A 90 -3.80 16.29 -8.52
CA TYR A 90 -5.10 16.32 -9.22
C TYR A 90 -5.88 17.62 -8.99
N GLY A 91 -5.55 18.43 -7.96
CA GLY A 91 -6.17 19.74 -7.69
C GLY A 91 -7.62 19.70 -7.18
N TYR A 92 -8.45 18.79 -7.70
CA TYR A 92 -9.82 18.53 -7.28
C TYR A 92 -10.04 17.01 -7.13
N ILE A 93 -10.19 16.54 -5.89
CA ILE A 93 -10.52 15.13 -5.60
C ILE A 93 -11.86 15.10 -4.90
N SER A 94 -12.82 14.38 -5.48
CA SER A 94 -14.06 14.04 -4.78
C SER A 94 -13.91 12.67 -4.10
N PRO A 95 -14.13 12.55 -2.78
CA PRO A 95 -14.11 11.26 -2.09
C PRO A 95 -15.08 10.22 -2.71
N ARG A 96 -16.14 10.70 -3.37
CA ARG A 96 -17.13 9.88 -4.09
C ARG A 96 -16.51 8.99 -5.17
N TYR A 97 -15.45 9.46 -5.82
CA TYR A 97 -14.76 8.76 -6.90
C TYR A 97 -13.40 8.20 -6.47
N SER A 98 -13.17 8.05 -5.16
CA SER A 98 -11.89 7.60 -4.61
C SER A 98 -11.39 6.29 -5.22
N ASP A 99 -12.25 5.28 -5.34
CA ASP A 99 -11.89 3.99 -5.96
C ASP A 99 -11.51 4.11 -7.44
N LEU A 100 -12.17 5.00 -8.18
CA LEU A 100 -11.85 5.26 -9.59
C LEU A 100 -10.42 5.81 -9.70
N TYR A 101 -10.09 6.84 -8.91
CA TYR A 101 -8.76 7.44 -8.91
C TYR A 101 -7.68 6.45 -8.45
N LEU A 102 -7.97 5.63 -7.43
CA LEU A 102 -7.06 4.58 -6.96
C LEU A 102 -6.81 3.50 -8.02
N THR A 103 -7.83 3.18 -8.81
CA THR A 103 -7.73 2.23 -9.92
C THR A 103 -6.90 2.82 -11.06
N GLU A 104 -7.09 4.10 -11.39
CA GLU A 104 -6.29 4.81 -12.39
C GLU A 104 -4.81 4.86 -11.99
N ILE A 105 -4.50 5.22 -10.74
CA ILE A 105 -3.12 5.21 -10.23
C ILE A 105 -2.53 3.80 -10.26
N SER A 106 -3.33 2.77 -9.93
CA SER A 106 -2.90 1.37 -10.06
C SER A 106 -2.58 1.00 -11.51
N LEU A 107 -3.41 1.43 -12.47
CA LEU A 107 -3.21 1.18 -13.89
C LEU A 107 -1.90 1.84 -14.38
N LEU A 108 -1.74 3.14 -14.12
CA LEU A 108 -0.56 3.91 -14.55
C LEU A 108 0.73 3.35 -13.94
N GLY A 109 0.71 2.96 -12.66
CA GLY A 109 1.87 2.38 -11.99
C GLY A 109 2.29 1.00 -12.54
N ASN A 110 1.36 0.25 -13.14
CA ASN A 110 1.62 -1.07 -13.70
C ASN A 110 1.83 -1.08 -15.21
N LEU A 111 1.61 0.04 -15.89
CA LEU A 111 1.77 0.14 -17.34
C LEU A 111 3.18 -0.26 -17.82
N ARG A 112 4.20 -0.06 -16.97
CA ARG A 112 5.58 -0.50 -17.23
C ARG A 112 5.77 -2.01 -17.35
N PHE A 113 4.83 -2.80 -16.81
CA PHE A 113 4.87 -4.27 -16.86
C PHE A 113 3.97 -4.84 -17.97
N ALA A 114 3.20 -3.99 -18.65
CA ALA A 114 2.29 -4.37 -19.72
C ALA A 114 2.65 -3.60 -21.01
N PRO A 115 3.68 -4.05 -21.76
CA PRO A 115 4.20 -3.30 -22.91
C PRO A 115 3.17 -3.14 -24.04
N GLU A 116 2.32 -4.14 -24.25
CA GLU A 116 1.22 -4.10 -25.25
C GLU A 116 0.17 -3.05 -24.89
N LEU A 117 -0.21 -2.99 -23.61
CA LEU A 117 -1.16 -1.97 -23.14
C LEU A 117 -0.55 -0.58 -23.21
N LYS A 118 0.75 -0.47 -22.94
CA LYS A 118 1.52 0.77 -23.07
C LYS A 118 1.57 1.26 -24.51
N SER A 119 1.77 0.37 -25.49
CA SER A 119 1.76 0.76 -26.91
C SER A 119 0.37 1.23 -27.33
N ILE A 120 -0.71 0.54 -26.92
CA ILE A 120 -2.08 0.97 -27.24
C ILE A 120 -2.37 2.37 -26.68
N LEU A 121 -2.02 2.63 -25.41
CA LEU A 121 -2.28 3.92 -24.77
C LEU A 121 -1.43 5.08 -25.31
N LEU A 122 -0.22 4.80 -25.80
CA LEU A 122 0.69 5.81 -26.35
C LEU A 122 0.56 5.98 -27.88
N GLY A 123 -0.41 5.30 -28.51
CA GLY A 123 -0.63 5.38 -29.96
C GLY A 123 0.43 4.66 -30.80
N GLY A 124 1.04 3.60 -30.26
CA GLY A 124 1.99 2.76 -30.98
C GLY A 124 1.32 2.03 -32.15
N GLU A 125 1.95 2.10 -33.32
CA GLU A 125 1.47 1.51 -34.58
C GLU A 125 1.15 0.01 -34.40
N GLU A 126 -0.01 -0.41 -34.93
CA GLU A 126 -0.30 -1.82 -35.17
C GLU A 126 0.78 -2.40 -36.07
N LYS A 127 1.67 -3.23 -35.51
CA LYS A 127 2.44 -4.16 -36.33
C LYS A 127 1.45 -5.17 -36.91
N THR A 128 0.93 -4.84 -38.08
CA THR A 128 0.26 -5.79 -38.97
C THR A 128 1.24 -6.94 -39.21
N LEU A 129 1.00 -8.05 -38.51
CA LEU A 129 1.73 -9.29 -38.75
C LEU A 129 1.24 -9.83 -40.10
N TYR A 130 1.95 -9.47 -41.17
CA TYR A 130 1.84 -10.20 -42.43
C TYR A 130 2.38 -11.61 -42.17
N VAL A 131 1.46 -12.56 -42.05
CA VAL A 131 1.73 -14.00 -42.11
C VAL A 131 2.21 -14.27 -43.54
N ALA A 132 3.45 -14.76 -43.67
CA ALA A 132 4.01 -15.31 -44.91
C ALA A 132 3.93 -16.84 -44.87
#